data_AF-A0A431HZ87-F1
#
_entry.id   AF-A0A431HZ87-F1
#
_cell.length_a   1.000
_cell.length_b   1.000
_cell.length_c   1.000
_cell.angle_alpha   90.00
_cell.angle_beta   90.00
_cell.angle_gamma   90.00
#
_symmetry.space_group_name_H-M   'P 1'
#
loop_
_entity.id
_entity.type
_entity.pdbx_description
1 polymer ?
#
loop_
_entity_poly.entity_id
_entity_poly.type
_entity_poly.pdbx_seq_one_letter_code
_entity_poly.pdbx_strand_id
1 'polypeptide(L)'
;MNEWQILQAGVAGFALAVPRLAAAFMVLPLLTQESMPPMVRNIFLVSLALIVYPLIAGTIHVGELQGLALVPVLLKEIFLGIVLGYSFSIVFWAIETAGQVIDTKVGTTTAQIADPLLGHQ
;
A
#
# COMPACT_ATOMS: atom_id res chain seq x y z
N MET A 1 7.77 -25.84 23.45
CA MET A 1 7.90 -25.48 22.03
C MET A 1 9.36 -25.64 21.68
N ASN A 2 9.65 -26.49 20.71
CA ASN A 2 11.01 -26.91 20.38
C ASN A 2 11.71 -25.74 19.67
N GLU A 3 13.04 -25.57 19.80
CA GLU A 3 13.77 -24.47 19.12
C GLU A 3 13.49 -24.43 17.60
N TRP A 4 13.36 -25.60 16.98
CA TRP A 4 12.99 -25.77 15.57
C TRP A 4 11.58 -25.27 15.21
N GLN A 5 10.61 -25.35 16.12
CA GLN A 5 9.24 -24.89 15.88
C GLN A 5 9.15 -23.36 15.90
N ILE A 6 9.98 -22.70 16.73
CA ILE A 6 10.05 -21.24 16.80
C ILE A 6 10.56 -20.68 15.48
N LEU A 7 11.60 -21.32 14.91
CA LEU A 7 12.14 -20.93 13.60
C LEU A 7 11.11 -21.11 12.48
N GLN A 8 10.39 -22.23 12.45
CA GLN A 8 9.34 -22.48 11.46
C GLN A 8 8.18 -21.47 11.58
N ALA A 9 7.73 -21.17 12.80
CA ALA A 9 6.71 -20.17 13.05
C ALA A 9 7.16 -18.78 12.57
N GLY A 10 8.43 -18.44 12.80
CA GLY A 10 8.98 -17.16 12.38
C GLY A 10 9.04 -16.99 10.87
N VAL A 11 9.53 -18.02 10.16
CA VAL A 11 9.56 -18.00 8.69
C VAL A 11 8.14 -17.92 8.12
N ALA A 12 7.18 -18.67 8.67
CA ALA A 12 5.79 -18.63 8.21
C ALA A 12 5.13 -17.25 8.43
N GLY A 13 5.37 -16.63 9.60
CA GLY A 13 4.86 -15.29 9.89
C GLY A 13 5.44 -14.22 8.98
N PHE A 14 6.75 -14.32 8.67
CA PHE A 14 7.37 -13.45 7.69
C PHE A 14 6.77 -13.66 6.29
N ALA A 15 6.58 -14.91 5.86
CA ALA A 15 5.99 -15.23 4.56
C ALA A 15 4.56 -14.67 4.39
N LEU A 16 3.77 -14.60 5.47
CA LEU A 16 2.43 -14.01 5.46
C LEU A 16 2.43 -12.47 5.53
N ALA A 17 3.47 -11.86 6.11
CA ALA A 17 3.62 -10.40 6.13
C ALA A 17 3.84 -9.82 4.73
N VAL A 18 4.55 -10.56 3.86
CA VAL A 18 4.87 -10.14 2.48
C VAL A 18 3.61 -9.85 1.64
N PRO A 19 2.62 -10.76 1.48
CA PRO A 19 1.44 -10.50 0.68
C PRO A 19 0.59 -9.35 1.22
N ARG A 20 0.50 -9.17 2.55
CA ARG A 20 -0.19 -8.02 3.17
C ARG A 20 0.45 -6.69 2.74
N LEU A 21 1.78 -6.59 2.88
CA LEU A 21 2.49 -5.36 2.52
C LEU A 21 2.52 -5.12 1.00
N ALA A 22 2.68 -6.18 0.21
CA ALA A 22 2.60 -6.09 -1.24
C ALA A 22 1.22 -5.57 -1.69
N ALA A 23 0.14 -6.08 -1.11
CA ALA A 23 -1.21 -5.62 -1.40
C ALA A 23 -1.44 -4.15 -0.97
N ALA A 24 -0.94 -3.75 0.20
CA ALA A 24 -1.03 -2.36 0.65
C ALA A 24 -0.31 -1.39 -0.32
N PHE A 25 0.88 -1.76 -0.77
CA PHE A 25 1.69 -0.93 -1.66
C PHE A 25 1.16 -0.89 -3.09
N MET A 26 0.43 -1.92 -3.52
CA MET A 26 -0.25 -1.91 -4.81
C MET A 26 -1.36 -0.85 -4.87
N VAL A 27 -1.96 -0.52 -3.73
CA VAL A 27 -3.00 0.52 -3.61
C VAL A 27 -2.42 1.90 -3.30
N LEU A 28 -1.26 1.96 -2.64
CA LEU A 28 -0.63 3.20 -2.22
C LEU A 28 0.02 3.94 -3.40
N PRO A 29 -0.49 5.12 -3.82
CA PRO A 29 0.00 5.84 -5.00
C PRO A 29 1.44 6.37 -4.84
N LEU A 30 1.90 6.55 -3.60
CA LEU A 30 3.24 7.08 -3.32
C LEU A 30 4.38 6.15 -3.82
N LEU A 31 4.11 4.85 -3.93
CA LEU A 31 5.14 3.82 -4.17
C LEU A 31 4.96 3.12 -5.52
N THR A 32 4.45 3.85 -6.51
CA THR A 32 4.35 3.42 -7.90
C THR A 32 5.74 3.31 -8.54
N GLN A 33 5.85 2.53 -9.63
CA GLN A 33 7.15 2.34 -10.30
C GLN A 33 7.71 3.62 -10.94
N GLU A 34 6.85 4.61 -11.11
CA GLU A 34 7.24 5.93 -11.63
C GLU A 34 7.96 6.77 -10.57
N SER A 35 7.62 6.58 -9.28
CA SER A 35 8.25 7.33 -8.18
C SER A 35 9.53 6.68 -7.66
N MET A 36 9.69 5.35 -7.79
CA MET A 36 10.84 4.64 -7.21
C MET A 36 11.30 3.40 -8.01
N PRO A 37 12.61 3.19 -8.20
CA PRO A 37 13.13 1.99 -8.85
C PRO A 37 12.67 0.69 -8.15
N PRO A 38 12.35 -0.38 -8.91
CA PRO A 38 11.79 -1.62 -8.35
C PRO A 38 12.64 -2.26 -7.24
N MET A 39 13.96 -2.16 -7.35
CA MET A 39 14.89 -2.70 -6.36
C MET A 39 14.76 -1.99 -4.99
N VAL A 40 14.70 -0.66 -4.99
CA VAL A 40 14.54 0.12 -3.75
C VAL A 40 13.17 -0.17 -3.13
N ARG A 41 12.13 -0.32 -3.96
CA ARG A 41 10.76 -0.64 -3.51
C ARG A 41 10.71 -1.98 -2.80
N ASN A 42 11.33 -3.00 -3.38
CA ASN A 42 11.33 -4.34 -2.82
C ASN A 42 12.14 -4.42 -1.52
N ILE A 43 13.27 -3.71 -1.42
CA ILE A 43 14.05 -3.64 -0.18
C ILE A 43 13.23 -2.96 0.92
N PHE A 44 12.54 -1.85 0.61
CA PHE A 44 11.69 -1.15 1.57
C PHE A 44 10.54 -2.04 2.08
N LEU A 45 9.90 -2.80 1.18
CA LEU A 45 8.87 -3.78 1.53
C LEU A 45 9.38 -4.85 2.50
N VAL A 46 10.55 -5.42 2.22
CA VAL A 46 11.18 -6.44 3.07
C VAL A 46 11.55 -5.87 4.44
N SER A 47 12.13 -4.67 4.48
CA SER A 47 12.46 -3.98 5.73
C SER A 47 11.22 -3.72 6.58
N LEU A 48 10.11 -3.28 5.95
CA LEU A 48 8.84 -3.08 6.65
C LEU A 48 8.23 -4.40 7.12
N ALA A 49 8.36 -5.47 6.34
CA ALA A 49 7.92 -6.82 6.72
C ALA A 49 8.62 -7.30 7.99
N LEU A 50 9.92 -7.03 8.14
CA LEU A 50 10.67 -7.36 9.36
C LEU A 50 10.20 -6.59 10.59
N ILE A 51 9.77 -5.34 10.42
CA ILE A 51 9.23 -4.52 11.53
C ILE A 51 7.84 -5.00 11.95
N VAL A 52 7.00 -5.39 10.98
CA VAL A 52 5.62 -5.84 11.22
C VAL A 52 5.55 -7.31 11.64
N TYR A 53 6.58 -8.11 11.33
CA TYR A 53 6.71 -9.51 11.70
C TYR A 53 6.30 -9.85 13.15
N PRO A 54 6.81 -9.19 14.21
CA PRO A 54 6.46 -9.54 15.60
C PRO A 54 4.96 -9.37 15.90
N LEU A 55 4.27 -8.45 15.22
CA LEU A 55 2.81 -8.26 15.38
C LEU A 55 2.02 -9.44 14.80
N ILE A 56 2.54 -10.09 13.77
CA ILE A 56 1.85 -11.18 13.07
C ILE A 56 2.23 -12.53 13.71
N ALA A 57 3.49 -12.70 14.09
CA ALA A 57 4.02 -13.93 14.67
C ALA A 57 3.24 -14.43 15.91
N GLY A 58 2.71 -13.51 16.74
CA GLY A 58 1.90 -13.86 17.92
C GLY A 58 0.48 -14.36 17.63
N THR A 59 0.01 -14.24 16.38
CA THR A 59 -1.37 -14.57 15.99
C THR A 59 -1.48 -15.83 15.13
N ILE A 60 -0.35 -16.39 14.72
CA ILE A 60 -0.31 -17.48 13.75
C ILE A 60 -0.18 -18.84 14.45
N HIS A 61 -1.18 -19.69 14.23
CA HIS A 61 -1.10 -21.10 14.58
C HIS A 61 -0.54 -21.88 13.39
N VAL A 62 0.74 -22.28 13.48
CA VAL A 62 1.46 -22.98 12.39
C VAL A 62 0.77 -24.28 11.93
N GLY A 63 -0.07 -24.88 12.78
CA GLY A 63 -0.86 -26.06 12.43
C GLY A 63 -1.93 -25.82 11.37
N GLU A 64 -2.40 -24.58 11.19
CA GLU A 64 -3.46 -24.24 10.22
C GLU A 64 -2.90 -23.86 8.83
N LEU A 65 -1.58 -23.74 8.71
CA LEU A 65 -0.87 -23.26 7.52
C LEU A 65 -0.55 -24.37 6.49
N GLN A 66 -1.41 -25.39 6.36
CA GLN A 66 -1.17 -26.53 5.48
C GLN A 66 -2.26 -26.71 4.41
N GLY A 67 -1.84 -26.97 3.17
CA GLY A 67 -2.71 -27.32 2.06
C GLY A 67 -3.76 -26.25 1.71
N LEU A 68 -5.01 -26.67 1.53
CA LEU A 68 -6.14 -25.81 1.15
C LEU A 68 -6.49 -24.75 2.21
N ALA A 69 -6.08 -24.93 3.47
CA ALA A 69 -6.34 -23.96 4.55
C ALA A 69 -5.50 -22.67 4.41
N LEU A 70 -4.45 -22.67 3.59
CA LEU A 70 -3.61 -21.49 3.34
C LEU A 70 -4.34 -20.42 2.52
N VAL A 71 -5.24 -20.82 1.61
CA VAL A 71 -5.94 -19.92 0.69
C VAL A 71 -6.77 -18.85 1.43
N PRO A 72 -7.66 -19.19 2.38
CA PRO A 72 -8.41 -18.18 3.12
C PRO A 72 -7.52 -17.27 3.97
N VAL A 73 -6.40 -17.79 4.51
CA VAL A 73 -5.44 -16.99 5.28
C VAL A 73 -4.78 -15.95 4.37
N LEU A 74 -4.28 -16.35 3.20
CA LEU A 74 -3.70 -15.42 2.23
C LEU A 74 -4.70 -14.36 1.76
N LEU A 75 -5.94 -14.77 1.51
CA LEU A 75 -6.99 -13.84 1.08
C LEU A 75 -7.31 -12.79 2.17
N LYS A 76 -7.35 -13.22 3.44
CA LYS A 76 -7.46 -12.31 4.59
C LYS A 76 -6.28 -11.34 4.65
N GLU A 77 -5.06 -11.82 4.50
CA GLU A 77 -3.85 -10.98 4.55
C GLU A 77 -3.80 -9.95 3.42
N ILE A 78 -4.18 -10.34 2.21
CA ILE A 78 -4.32 -9.43 1.06
C ILE A 78 -5.40 -8.39 1.32
N PHE A 79 -6.57 -8.81 1.81
CA PHE A 79 -7.67 -7.90 2.13
C PHE A 79 -7.26 -6.86 3.17
N LEU A 80 -6.61 -7.28 4.26
CA LEU A 80 -6.06 -6.37 5.27
C LEU A 80 -5.03 -5.41 4.65
N GLY A 81 -4.18 -5.91 3.76
CA GLY A 81 -3.24 -5.10 2.99
C GLY A 81 -3.94 -4.02 2.18
N ILE A 82 -4.96 -4.37 1.40
CA ILE A 82 -5.75 -3.42 0.59
C ILE A 82 -6.39 -2.35 1.48
N VAL A 83 -7.02 -2.74 2.59
CA VAL A 83 -7.66 -1.79 3.50
C VAL A 83 -6.64 -0.81 4.09
N LEU A 84 -5.47 -1.31 4.50
CA LEU A 84 -4.38 -0.46 4.99
C LEU A 84 -3.89 0.48 3.90
N GLY A 85 -3.59 -0.04 2.71
CA GLY A 85 -3.16 0.75 1.55
C GLY A 85 -4.16 1.86 1.24
N TYR A 86 -5.44 1.51 1.11
CA TYR A 86 -6.52 2.45 0.81
C TYR A 86 -6.64 3.56 1.86
N SER A 87 -6.53 3.22 3.14
CA SER A 87 -6.60 4.19 4.24
C SER A 87 -5.54 5.28 4.12
N PHE A 88 -4.31 4.91 3.74
CA PHE A 88 -3.24 5.87 3.49
C PHE A 88 -3.38 6.57 2.13
N SER A 89 -3.84 5.88 1.08
CA SER A 89 -4.03 6.43 -0.27
C SER A 89 -5.00 7.61 -0.31
N ILE A 90 -6.06 7.58 0.51
CA ILE A 90 -7.06 8.66 0.57
C ILE A 90 -6.39 10.02 0.80
N VAL A 91 -5.37 10.09 1.66
CA VAL A 91 -4.68 11.35 1.97
C VAL A 91 -3.95 11.89 0.73
N PHE A 92 -3.28 11.01 -0.01
CA PHE A 92 -2.57 11.38 -1.23
C PHE A 92 -3.53 11.82 -2.33
N TRP A 93 -4.62 11.08 -2.53
CA TRP A 93 -5.65 11.46 -3.52
C TRP A 93 -6.34 12.77 -3.16
N ALA A 94 -6.56 13.05 -1.88
CA ALA A 94 -7.12 14.33 -1.44
C ALA A 94 -6.19 15.50 -1.81
N ILE A 95 -4.89 15.36 -1.56
CA ILE A 95 -3.88 16.38 -1.90
C ILE A 95 -3.77 16.54 -3.42
N GLU A 96 -3.69 15.43 -4.16
CA GLU A 96 -3.64 15.43 -5.62
C GLU A 96 -4.84 16.15 -6.23
N THR A 97 -6.05 15.82 -5.77
CA THR A 97 -7.30 16.44 -6.22
C THR A 97 -7.32 17.93 -5.87
N ALA A 98 -6.86 18.31 -4.67
CA ALA A 98 -6.79 19.72 -4.28
C ALA A 98 -5.83 20.51 -5.18
N GLY A 99 -4.67 19.95 -5.51
CA GLY A 99 -3.71 20.56 -6.45
C GLY A 99 -4.34 20.76 -7.84
N GLN A 100 -4.97 19.72 -8.38
CA GLN A 100 -5.66 19.80 -9.68
C GLN A 100 -6.76 20.86 -9.71
N VAL A 101 -7.53 21.01 -8.62
CA VAL A 101 -8.55 22.05 -8.50
C VAL A 101 -7.93 23.45 -8.50
N ILE A 102 -6.87 23.66 -7.73
CA ILE A 102 -6.16 24.95 -7.67
C ILE A 102 -5.61 25.32 -9.05
N ASP A 103 -4.92 24.39 -9.70
CA ASP A 103 -4.31 24.61 -11.02
C ASP A 103 -5.37 24.93 -12.07
N THR A 104 -6.51 24.23 -12.05
CA THR A 104 -7.63 24.50 -12.94
C THR A 104 -8.20 25.90 -12.72
N LYS A 105 -8.37 26.33 -11.46
CA LYS A 105 -8.90 27.66 -11.14
C LYS A 105 -7.94 28.79 -11.53
N VAL A 106 -6.64 28.63 -11.31
CA VAL A 106 -5.62 29.61 -11.71
C VAL A 106 -5.49 29.68 -13.24
N GLY A 107 -5.49 28.52 -13.91
CA GLY A 107 -5.41 28.44 -15.37
C GLY A 107 -6.63 29.07 -16.06
N THR A 108 -7.83 28.77 -15.58
CA THR A 108 -9.08 29.37 -16.11
C THR A 108 -9.14 30.88 -15.89
N THR A 109 -8.74 31.36 -14.71
CA THR A 109 -8.66 32.80 -14.43
C THR A 109 -7.69 33.50 -15.39
N THR A 110 -6.51 32.94 -15.62
CA THR A 110 -5.53 33.51 -16.56
C THR A 110 -6.04 33.49 -18.00
N ALA A 111 -6.73 32.43 -18.42
CA ALA A 111 -7.32 32.35 -19.75
C ALA A 111 -8.43 33.41 -19.97
N GLN A 112 -9.25 33.68 -18.96
CA GLN A 112 -10.29 34.70 -19.02
C GLN A 112 -9.72 36.13 -19.10
N ILE A 113 -8.58 36.38 -18.46
CA ILE A 113 -7.90 37.69 -18.52
C ILE A 113 -7.15 37.86 -19.84
N ALA A 114 -6.59 36.77 -20.39
CA ALA A 114 -5.85 36.76 -21.65
C ALA A 114 -6.75 36.89 -22.89
N ASP A 115 -8.02 36.48 -22.80
CA ASP A 115 -9.03 36.70 -23.84
C ASP A 115 -10.09 37.72 -23.38
N PRO A 116 -9.78 39.04 -23.41
CA PRO A 116 -10.76 40.08 -23.14
C PRO A 116 -11.78 40.26 -24.28
N LEU A 117 -11.65 39.55 -25.41
CA LEU A 117 -12.47 39.74 -26.62
C LEU A 117 -13.75 38.88 -26.64
N LEU A 118 -13.88 37.88 -25.77
CA LEU A 118 -15.11 37.08 -25.60
C LEU A 118 -16.08 37.63 -24.53
N GLY A 119 -15.76 38.78 -23.93
CA GLY A 119 -16.47 39.32 -22.76
C GLY A 119 -17.67 40.24 -23.02
N HIS A 120 -18.14 40.46 -24.26
CA HIS A 120 -19.27 41.38 -24.48
C HIS A 120 -20.14 41.11 -25.73
N GLN A 121 -20.84 39.96 -25.75
CA GLN A 121 -22.18 39.86 -26.35
C GLN A 121 -23.11 39.08 -25.42
#